data_AF-A0A090RV05-F1
#
_entry.id   AF-A0A090RV05-F1
#
_cell.length_a   1.000
_cell.length_b   1.000
_cell.length_c   1.000
_cell.angle_alpha   90.00
_cell.angle_beta   90.00
_cell.angle_gamma   90.00
#
_symmetry.space_group_name_H-M   'P 1'
#
loop_
_entity.id
_entity.type
_entity.pdbx_description
1 polymer ?
#
loop_
_entity_poly.entity_id
_entity_poly.type
_entity_poly.pdbx_seq_one_letter_code
_entity_poly.pdbx_strand_id
1 'polypeptide(L)'
;MSKNTINYQYRKPLPGTQLDYFDAQAAVNDIEVGAYERLPYTAKVLAENLVHRCEPSELEACLSQLIYRKRDKDFPWYPARVVCHDILGQTALVDLAGLRDAIASQGGDPAAVNPVVETQLIVDHSLAVEHAGFDPDAFEKTER
;
A
#
# COMPACT_ATOMS: atom_id res chain seq x y z
N MET A 1 -9.13 5.42 18.05
CA MET A 1 -8.71 6.40 17.02
C MET A 1 -7.21 6.64 17.19
N SER A 2 -6.37 5.86 16.51
CA SER A 2 -4.93 6.16 16.48
C SER A 2 -4.77 7.49 15.75
N LYS A 3 -4.16 8.48 16.39
CA LYS A 3 -3.74 9.69 15.68
C LYS A 3 -2.76 9.22 14.61
N ASN A 4 -2.99 9.63 13.37
CA ASN A 4 -2.10 9.33 12.27
C ASN A 4 -0.79 10.11 12.50
N THR A 5 0.13 9.55 13.29
CA THR A 5 1.38 10.20 13.67
C THR A 5 2.36 10.06 12.52
N ILE A 6 2.26 10.98 11.55
CA ILE A 6 3.27 11.10 10.50
C ILE A 6 4.58 11.47 11.19
N ASN A 7 5.62 10.65 10.99
CA ASN A 7 6.91 10.87 11.60
C ASN A 7 7.71 11.90 10.79
N TYR A 8 7.91 13.08 11.33
CA TYR A 8 8.61 14.18 10.65
C TYR A 8 10.14 14.20 10.87
N GLN A 9 10.69 13.29 11.67
CA GLN A 9 12.10 13.32 12.08
C GLN A 9 13.08 13.31 10.89
N TYR A 10 12.75 12.58 9.84
CA TYR A 10 13.59 12.41 8.65
C TYR A 10 13.02 13.08 7.40
N ARG A 11 12.07 14.00 7.54
CA ARG A 11 11.51 14.76 6.42
C ARG A 11 12.54 15.79 5.94
N LYS A 12 12.85 15.74 4.64
CA LYS A 12 13.78 16.68 3.98
C LYS A 12 13.11 17.29 2.74
N PRO A 13 13.40 18.56 2.42
CA PRO A 13 12.95 19.16 1.18
C PRO A 13 13.63 18.49 -0.02
N LEU A 14 12.85 18.23 -1.06
CA LEU A 14 13.37 17.72 -2.34
C LEU A 14 13.90 18.91 -3.17
N PRO A 15 15.22 18.98 -3.45
CA PRO A 15 15.83 20.14 -4.10
C PRO A 15 15.17 20.50 -5.43
N GLY A 16 14.91 21.80 -5.63
CA GLY A 16 14.28 22.31 -6.86
C GLY A 16 12.77 22.10 -6.96
N THR A 17 12.12 21.61 -5.90
CA THR A 17 10.66 21.40 -5.86
C THR A 17 10.06 21.98 -4.57
N GLN A 18 8.73 22.04 -4.50
CA GLN A 18 8.00 22.33 -3.25
C GLN A 18 7.63 21.04 -2.49
N LEU A 19 8.21 19.90 -2.88
CA LEU A 19 7.92 18.60 -2.29
C LEU A 19 8.95 18.26 -1.21
N ASP A 20 8.54 17.39 -0.30
CA ASP A 20 9.44 16.78 0.67
C ASP A 20 9.52 15.28 0.44
N TYR A 21 10.59 14.67 0.95
CA TYR A 21 10.76 13.23 1.01
C TYR A 21 11.23 12.80 2.40
N PHE A 22 11.06 11.52 2.72
CA PHE A 22 11.56 10.94 3.95
C PHE A 22 12.89 10.23 3.69
N ASP A 23 13.95 10.68 4.36
CA ASP A 23 15.30 10.16 4.18
C ASP A 23 15.50 8.85 4.96
N ALA A 24 15.13 7.74 4.31
CA ALA A 24 15.32 6.40 4.85
C ALA A 24 16.79 6.02 5.05
N GLN A 25 17.71 6.60 4.27
CA GLN A 25 19.13 6.33 4.41
C GLN A 25 19.66 6.92 5.71
N ALA A 26 19.31 8.17 6.01
CA ALA A 26 19.64 8.80 7.28
C ALA A 26 19.08 7.98 8.46
N ALA A 27 17.79 7.62 8.41
CA ALA A 27 17.15 6.87 9.50
C ALA A 27 17.78 5.50 9.76
N VAL A 28 18.20 4.78 8.72
CA VAL A 28 18.87 3.49 8.86
C VAL A 28 20.30 3.65 9.36
N ASN A 29 21.03 4.65 8.85
CA ASN A 29 22.43 4.86 9.20
C ASN A 29 22.62 5.48 10.60
N ASP A 30 21.59 6.12 11.16
CA ASP A 30 21.57 6.55 12.57
C ASP A 30 21.55 5.34 13.53
N ILE A 31 21.05 4.18 13.09
CA ILE A 31 21.06 2.92 13.86
C ILE A 31 22.40 2.19 13.67
N GLU A 32 22.81 1.98 12.43
CA GLU A 32 24.10 1.36 12.09
C GLU A 32 24.69 2.02 10.85
N VAL A 33 25.82 2.70 11.01
CA VAL A 33 26.51 3.40 9.93
C VAL A 33 26.85 2.42 8.79
N GLY A 34 26.44 2.76 7.56
CA GLY A 34 26.69 1.93 6.39
C GLY A 34 25.72 0.75 6.23
N ALA A 35 24.67 0.66 7.05
CA ALA A 35 23.66 -0.39 6.93
C ALA A 35 22.76 -0.21 5.72
N TYR A 36 22.40 1.03 5.37
CA TYR A 36 21.49 1.30 4.27
C TYR A 36 22.03 0.76 2.93
N GLU A 37 23.33 0.90 2.70
CA GLU A 37 24.01 0.47 1.48
C GLU A 37 23.97 -1.06 1.33
N ARG A 38 23.97 -1.80 2.44
CA ARG A 38 23.90 -3.27 2.48
C ARG A 38 22.48 -3.82 2.35
N LEU A 39 21.44 -2.99 2.50
CA LEU A 39 20.05 -3.43 2.38
C LEU A 39 19.71 -3.83 0.94
N PRO A 40 18.99 -4.95 0.73
CA PRO A 40 18.33 -5.23 -0.53
C PRO A 40 17.38 -4.10 -0.91
N TYR A 41 17.19 -3.86 -2.21
CA TYR A 41 16.33 -2.77 -2.68
C TYR A 41 14.90 -2.86 -2.15
N THR A 42 14.36 -4.08 -2.02
CA THR A 42 13.05 -4.32 -1.40
C THR A 42 12.99 -3.82 0.05
N ALA A 43 14.03 -4.06 0.85
CA ALA A 43 14.11 -3.58 2.22
C ALA A 43 14.25 -2.05 2.29
N LYS A 44 14.87 -1.40 1.30
CA LYS A 44 14.94 0.07 1.21
C LYS A 44 13.54 0.68 1.01
N VAL A 45 12.69 0.06 0.20
CA VAL A 45 11.29 0.47 0.02
C VAL A 45 10.49 0.29 1.32
N LEU A 46 10.66 -0.84 2.01
CA LEU A 46 10.04 -1.06 3.32
C LEU A 46 10.53 -0.05 4.37
N ALA A 47 11.83 0.26 4.39
CA ALA A 47 12.41 1.23 5.32
C ALA A 47 11.83 2.64 5.11
N GLU A 48 11.68 3.10 3.88
CA GLU A 48 11.04 4.40 3.60
C GLU A 48 9.61 4.44 4.15
N ASN A 49 8.83 3.39 3.91
CA ASN A 49 7.46 3.33 4.39
C ASN A 49 7.37 3.36 5.92
N LEU A 50 8.28 2.66 6.60
CA LEU A 50 8.39 2.71 8.06
C LEU A 50 8.76 4.11 8.54
N VAL A 51 9.74 4.77 7.91
CA VAL A 51 10.14 6.12 8.27
C VAL A 51 8.99 7.11 8.11
N HIS A 52 8.13 6.93 7.11
CA HIS A 52 6.98 7.79 6.86
C HIS A 52 5.79 7.49 7.81
N ARG A 53 5.51 6.22 8.10
CA ARG A 53 4.22 5.79 8.69
C ARG A 53 4.31 5.07 10.04
N CYS A 54 5.50 4.64 10.46
CA CYS A 54 5.68 4.01 11.77
C CYS A 54 5.70 5.08 12.87
N GLU A 55 5.13 4.74 14.03
CA GLU A 55 5.20 5.59 15.20
C GLU A 55 6.67 5.88 15.56
N PRO A 56 7.06 7.14 15.83
CA PRO A 56 8.45 7.50 16.08
C PRO A 56 9.12 6.67 17.18
N SER A 57 8.36 6.26 18.20
CA SER A 57 8.85 5.42 19.30
C SER A 57 9.15 3.97 18.91
N GLU A 58 8.56 3.46 17.83
CA GLU A 58 8.75 2.08 17.36
C GLU A 58 9.67 1.98 16.13
N LEU A 59 10.01 3.12 15.52
CA LEU A 59 10.75 3.18 14.26
C LEU A 59 12.08 2.42 14.32
N GLU A 60 12.88 2.65 15.35
CA GLU A 60 14.19 2.00 15.52
C GLU A 60 14.06 0.47 15.62
N ALA A 61 13.08 0.00 16.40
CA ALA A 61 12.83 -1.42 16.58
C ALA A 61 12.37 -2.10 15.27
N CYS A 62 11.55 -1.40 14.47
CA CYS A 62 11.09 -1.88 13.17
C CYS A 62 12.22 -1.89 12.13
N LEU A 63 12.98 -0.79 12.01
CA LEU A 63 14.13 -0.72 11.09
C LEU A 63 15.20 -1.75 11.43
N SER A 64 15.41 -2.04 12.73
CA SER A 64 16.31 -3.10 13.18
C SER A 64 15.92 -4.49 12.65
N GLN A 65 14.63 -4.77 12.42
CA GLN A 65 14.22 -6.04 11.79
C GLN A 65 14.76 -6.14 10.35
N LEU A 66 14.78 -5.03 9.60
CA LEU A 66 15.31 -4.97 8.24
C LEU A 66 16.85 -5.02 8.21
N ILE A 67 17.50 -4.21 9.05
CA ILE A 67 18.97 -4.09 9.13
C ILE A 67 19.59 -5.44 9.50
N TYR A 68 19.08 -6.07 10.55
CA TYR A 68 19.63 -7.33 11.08
C TYR A 68 18.94 -8.58 10.54
N ARG A 69 17.98 -8.43 9.61
CA ARG A 69 17.18 -9.53 9.01
C ARG A 69 16.49 -10.42 10.05
N LYS A 70 15.94 -9.80 11.09
CA LYS A 70 15.21 -10.47 12.18
C LYS A 70 13.73 -10.65 11.82
N ARG A 71 13.04 -11.50 12.58
CA ARG A 71 11.59 -11.78 12.46
C ARG A 71 10.93 -11.82 13.84
N ASP A 72 11.47 -11.04 14.77
CA ASP A 72 11.07 -11.09 16.18
C ASP A 72 9.88 -10.17 16.46
N LYS A 73 9.62 -9.23 15.55
CA LYS A 73 8.55 -8.23 15.65
C LYS A 73 7.94 -7.97 14.29
N ASP A 74 6.61 -7.96 14.26
CA ASP A 74 5.84 -7.45 13.14
C ASP A 74 5.87 -5.93 13.10
N PHE A 75 5.87 -5.36 11.90
CA PHE A 75 5.87 -3.92 11.68
C PHE A 75 4.83 -3.54 10.64
N PRO A 76 4.30 -2.31 10.69
CA PRO A 76 3.25 -1.90 9.78
C PRO A 76 3.79 -1.69 8.35
N TRP A 77 2.94 -1.96 7.37
CA TRP A 77 3.18 -1.65 5.96
C TRP A 77 1.96 -0.96 5.38
N TYR A 78 2.18 0.21 4.78
CA TYR A 78 1.13 1.05 4.19
C TYR A 78 1.35 1.17 2.69
N PRO A 79 0.74 0.31 1.86
CA PRO A 79 0.91 0.39 0.42
C PRO A 79 0.37 1.73 -0.12
N ALA A 80 0.99 2.24 -1.18
CA ALA A 80 0.58 3.50 -1.80
C ALA A 80 -0.79 3.40 -2.53
N ARG A 81 -1.09 2.21 -3.06
CA ARG A 81 -2.35 1.91 -3.76
C ARG A 81 -2.68 0.42 -3.69
N VAL A 82 -3.95 0.09 -3.95
CA VAL A 82 -4.44 -1.28 -4.10
C VAL A 82 -4.93 -1.48 -5.54
N VAL A 83 -4.56 -2.59 -6.14
CA VAL A 83 -5.07 -3.01 -7.45
C VAL A 83 -5.77 -4.35 -7.26
N CYS A 84 -7.06 -4.37 -7.57
CA CYS A 84 -7.89 -5.57 -7.52
C CYS A 84 -8.22 -5.99 -8.96
N HIS A 85 -8.16 -7.29 -9.23
CA HIS A 85 -8.81 -7.85 -10.41
C HIS A 85 -10.30 -8.12 -10.09
N ASP A 86 -11.12 -8.27 -11.13
CA ASP A 86 -12.58 -8.42 -11.08
C ASP A 86 -13.13 -9.35 -9.98
N ILE A 87 -12.71 -10.61 -9.91
CA ILE A 87 -13.32 -11.61 -9.00
C ILE A 87 -13.11 -11.22 -7.53
N LEU A 88 -11.87 -10.89 -7.14
CA LEU A 88 -11.57 -10.50 -5.76
C LEU A 88 -12.04 -9.08 -5.47
N GLY A 89 -12.01 -8.20 -6.47
CA GLY A 89 -12.49 -6.83 -6.35
C GLY A 89 -14.00 -6.73 -6.15
N GLN A 90 -14.78 -7.59 -6.82
CA GLN A 90 -16.23 -7.66 -6.61
C GLN A 90 -16.56 -8.09 -5.18
N THR A 91 -15.87 -9.12 -4.66
CA THR A 91 -16.03 -9.54 -3.26
C THR A 91 -15.71 -8.41 -2.30
N ALA A 92 -14.60 -7.69 -2.52
CA ALA A 92 -14.22 -6.54 -1.70
C ALA A 92 -15.25 -5.39 -1.74
N LEU A 93 -15.91 -5.16 -2.88
CA LEU A 93 -16.98 -4.17 -3.01
C LEU A 93 -18.26 -4.61 -2.27
N VAL A 94 -18.59 -5.90 -2.31
CA VAL A 94 -19.71 -6.47 -1.53
C VAL A 94 -19.44 -6.33 -0.03
N ASP A 95 -18.22 -6.63 0.43
CA ASP A 95 -17.83 -6.44 1.83
C ASP A 95 -17.92 -4.96 2.24
N LEU A 96 -17.47 -4.04 1.38
CA LEU A 96 -17.57 -2.60 1.63
C LEU A 96 -19.04 -2.16 1.77
N ALA A 97 -19.94 -2.68 0.94
CA ALA A 97 -21.37 -2.42 1.05
C ALA A 97 -21.96 -2.98 2.36
N GLY A 98 -21.60 -4.22 2.73
CA GLY A 98 -22.03 -4.81 4.00
C GLY A 98 -21.55 -4.04 5.22
N LEU A 99 -20.31 -3.53 5.20
CA LEU A 99 -19.78 -2.66 6.27
C LEU A 99 -20.55 -1.33 6.36
N ARG A 100 -20.94 -0.75 5.23
CA ARG A 100 -21.77 0.46 5.20
C ARG A 100 -23.14 0.24 5.82
N ASP A 101 -23.80 -0.87 5.47
CA ASP A 101 -25.09 -1.24 6.04
C ASP A 101 -24.99 -1.49 7.55
N ALA A 102 -23.92 -2.16 8.00
CA ALA A 102 -23.66 -2.41 9.41
C ALA A 102 -23.49 -1.08 10.20
N ILE A 103 -22.72 -0.12 9.68
CA ILE A 103 -22.54 1.19 10.30
C ILE A 103 -23.85 1.98 10.33
N ALA A 104 -24.63 1.95 9.25
CA ALA A 104 -25.95 2.59 9.18
C ALA A 104 -26.89 2.03 10.27
N SER A 105 -26.92 0.71 10.43
CA SER A 105 -27.78 0.03 11.40
C SER A 105 -27.45 0.40 12.87
N GLN A 106 -26.21 0.80 13.12
CA GLN A 106 -25.73 1.26 14.43
C GLN A 106 -25.87 2.78 14.62
N GLY A 107 -26.48 3.49 13.67
CA GLY A 107 -26.67 4.94 13.71
C GLY A 107 -25.41 5.76 13.40
N GLY A 108 -24.37 5.13 12.84
CA GLY A 108 -23.18 5.82 12.34
C GLY A 108 -23.34 6.33 10.90
N ASP A 109 -22.33 7.06 10.42
CA ASP A 109 -22.29 7.55 9.03
C ASP A 109 -21.67 6.50 8.09
N PRO A 110 -22.43 5.92 7.14
CA PRO A 110 -21.90 4.95 6.18
C PRO A 110 -20.84 5.54 5.25
N ALA A 111 -20.86 6.86 5.02
CA ALA A 111 -19.85 7.54 4.20
C ALA A 111 -18.47 7.58 4.89
N ALA A 112 -18.36 7.20 6.17
CA ALA A 112 -17.07 6.98 6.81
C ALA A 112 -16.36 5.71 6.31
N VAL A 113 -17.09 4.78 5.68
CA VAL A 113 -16.53 3.54 5.13
C VAL A 113 -16.15 3.74 3.67
N ASN A 114 -14.89 4.08 3.44
CA ASN A 114 -14.30 4.30 2.12
C ASN A 114 -12.85 3.79 2.07
N PRO A 115 -12.35 3.39 0.88
CA PRO A 115 -10.92 3.14 0.69
C PRO A 115 -10.09 4.38 1.05
N VAL A 116 -9.04 4.18 1.85
CA VAL A 116 -8.16 5.26 2.35
C VAL A 116 -6.90 5.48 1.50
N VAL A 117 -6.64 4.57 0.56
CA VAL A 117 -5.60 4.66 -0.45
C VAL A 117 -6.24 4.54 -1.82
N GLU A 118 -5.52 4.96 -2.86
CA GLU A 118 -6.02 4.82 -4.23
C GLU A 118 -6.29 3.34 -4.52
N THR A 119 -7.49 3.04 -5.01
CA THR A 119 -7.90 1.67 -5.35
C THR A 119 -8.35 1.62 -6.81
N GLN A 120 -7.79 0.68 -7.57
CA GLN A 120 -8.13 0.44 -8.97
C GLN A 120 -8.72 -0.96 -9.12
N LEU A 121 -9.85 -1.07 -9.81
CA LEU A 121 -10.47 -2.34 -10.19
C LEU A 121 -10.24 -2.58 -11.69
N ILE A 122 -9.61 -3.69 -12.03
CA ILE A 122 -9.35 -4.11 -13.41
C ILE A 122 -10.28 -5.27 -13.74
N VAL A 123 -11.02 -5.15 -14.85
CA VAL A 123 -11.88 -6.21 -15.37
C VAL A 123 -11.16 -6.88 -16.54
N ASP A 124 -10.60 -8.05 -16.28
CA ASP A 124 -9.73 -8.77 -17.21
C ASP A 124 -9.97 -10.29 -17.24
N HIS A 125 -10.65 -10.88 -16.26
CA HIS A 125 -10.97 -12.32 -16.21
C HIS A 125 -12.43 -12.63 -16.59
N SER A 126 -13.17 -11.62 -17.07
CA SER A 126 -14.59 -11.73 -17.38
C SER A 126 -14.88 -12.14 -18.83
N LEU A 127 -13.86 -12.13 -19.70
CA LEU A 127 -13.98 -12.59 -21.10
C LEU A 127 -13.27 -13.93 -21.28
N ALA A 128 -13.95 -14.87 -21.93
CA ALA A 128 -13.38 -16.15 -22.32
C ALA A 128 -13.09 -16.14 -23.83
N VAL A 129 -12.05 -16.86 -24.27
CA VAL A 129 -11.79 -17.02 -25.71
C VAL A 129 -12.78 -18.02 -26.28
N GLU A 130 -13.82 -17.51 -26.95
CA GLU A 130 -14.86 -18.33 -27.60
C GLU A 130 -14.56 -18.61 -29.08
N HIS A 131 -13.85 -17.69 -29.73
CA HIS A 131 -13.52 -17.75 -31.16
C HIS A 131 -12.01 -17.77 -31.39
N ALA A 132 -11.56 -18.62 -32.31
CA ALA A 132 -10.15 -18.70 -32.68
C ALA A 132 -9.73 -17.50 -33.54
N GLY A 133 -8.48 -17.06 -33.40
CA GLY A 133 -7.97 -15.84 -34.03
C GLY A 133 -7.87 -15.82 -35.56
N PHE A 134 -8.30 -16.89 -36.26
CA PHE A 134 -8.46 -16.87 -37.71
C PHE A 134 -9.82 -16.33 -38.17
N ASP A 135 -10.82 -16.28 -37.27
CA ASP A 135 -12.09 -15.64 -37.55
C ASP A 135 -11.89 -14.12 -37.54
N PRO A 136 -12.08 -13.40 -38.66
CA PRO A 136 -11.82 -11.97 -38.75
C PRO A 136 -12.70 -11.14 -37.80
N ASP A 137 -13.84 -11.70 -37.36
CA ASP A 137 -14.75 -11.05 -36.43
C ASP A 137 -14.59 -11.58 -35.00
N ALA A 138 -13.53 -12.36 -34.69
CA ALA A 138 -13.35 -13.01 -33.39
C ALA A 138 -13.40 -12.03 -32.22
N PHE A 139 -12.83 -10.83 -32.39
CA PHE A 139 -12.82 -9.78 -31.36
C PHE A 139 -14.24 -9.28 -31.05
N GLU A 140 -14.99 -8.82 -32.07
CA GLU A 140 -16.36 -8.35 -31.88
C GLU A 140 -17.30 -9.45 -31.36
N LYS A 141 -17.08 -10.71 -31.76
CA LYS A 141 -17.88 -11.84 -31.28
C LYS A 141 -17.60 -12.17 -29.81
N THR A 142 -16.37 -11.98 -29.35
CA THR A 142 -15.96 -12.27 -27.97
C THR A 142 -16.33 -11.13 -26.99
N GLU A 143 -16.41 -9.89 -27.48
CA GLU A 143 -16.78 -8.72 -26.66
C GLU A 143 -18.30 -8.47 -26.54
N ARG A 144 -19.13 -9.24 -27.25
CA ARG A 144 -20.60 -9.16 -27.19
C ARG A 144 -21.18 -9.98 -26.05
#